data_AF-A0A4Q5Y447-F1
#
_entry.id   AF-A0A4Q5Y447-F1
#
_cell.length_a   1.000
_cell.length_b   1.000
_cell.length_c   1.000
_cell.angle_alpha   90.00
_cell.angle_beta   90.00
_cell.angle_gamma   90.00
#
_symmetry.space_group_name_H-M   'P 1'
#
loop_
_entity.id
_entity.type
_entity.pdbx_description
1 polymer ?
#
loop_
_entity_poly.entity_id
_entity_poly.type
_entity_poly.pdbx_seq_one_letter_code
_entity_poly.pdbx_strand_id
1 'polypeptide(L)'
;MDVLAYFIAILIGVLLGLIGGGGSILTVPVLVYMLGIEPLLATTYSLFIVGFTSLVGGGKAYQKKLIDFRAVSLFGIPSILAIFVARHFLLPQIPAVIARVGHTVIDRGMLLMTLFAILMLAAAISMITRKSTLETGT
;
A
#
# COMPACT_ATOMS: atom_id res chain seq x y z
N MET A 1 2.45 -28.59 -4.57
CA MET A 1 2.42 -27.41 -3.67
C MET A 1 2.26 -26.11 -4.45
N ASP A 2 2.48 -26.11 -5.77
CA ASP A 2 2.47 -24.89 -6.61
C ASP A 2 1.07 -24.45 -7.06
N VAL A 3 0.13 -25.40 -7.25
CA VAL A 3 -1.25 -25.09 -7.67
C VAL A 3 -1.99 -24.23 -6.65
N LEU A 4 -1.77 -24.49 -5.35
CA LEU A 4 -2.37 -23.71 -4.27
C LEU A 4 -1.79 -22.28 -4.25
N ALA A 5 -0.49 -22.13 -4.48
CA ALA A 5 0.16 -20.83 -4.56
C ALA A 5 -0.36 -20.01 -5.77
N TYR A 6 -0.54 -20.64 -6.94
CA TYR A 6 -1.13 -19.97 -8.10
C TYR A 6 -2.59 -19.59 -7.87
N PHE A 7 -3.38 -20.46 -7.25
CA PHE A 7 -4.78 -20.15 -6.91
C PHE A 7 -4.87 -18.96 -5.94
N ILE A 8 -4.05 -18.95 -4.90
CA ILE A 8 -3.96 -17.85 -3.93
C ILE A 8 -3.51 -16.56 -4.63
N ALA A 9 -2.51 -16.61 -5.52
CA ALA A 9 -2.05 -15.45 -6.27
C ALA A 9 -3.15 -14.84 -7.16
N ILE A 10 -3.94 -15.69 -7.84
CA ILE A 10 -5.09 -15.25 -8.64
C ILE A 10 -6.16 -14.62 -7.74
N LEU A 11 -6.50 -15.27 -6.62
CA LEU A 11 -7.49 -14.77 -5.67
C LEU A 11 -7.09 -13.42 -5.11
N ILE A 12 -5.83 -13.25 -4.71
CA ILE A 12 -5.27 -11.98 -4.25
C ILE A 12 -5.36 -10.92 -5.36
N GLY A 13 -4.98 -11.25 -6.59
CA GLY A 13 -5.08 -10.32 -7.73
C GLY A 13 -6.52 -9.85 -7.98
N VAL A 14 -7.48 -10.76 -7.89
CA VAL A 14 -8.92 -10.45 -8.02
C VAL A 14 -9.42 -9.59 -6.86
N LEU A 15 -9.07 -9.93 -5.62
CA LEU A 15 -9.44 -9.15 -4.43
C LEU A 15 -8.86 -7.73 -4.49
N LEU A 16 -7.58 -7.60 -4.87
CA LEU A 16 -6.92 -6.31 -5.05
C LEU A 16 -7.58 -5.49 -6.16
N GLY A 17 -7.97 -6.12 -7.27
CA GLY A 17 -8.68 -5.47 -8.37
C GLY A 17 -10.10 -5.03 -8.00
N LEU A 18 -10.82 -5.82 -7.20
CA LEU A 18 -12.18 -5.54 -6.74
C LEU A 18 -12.24 -4.41 -5.71
N ILE A 19 -11.28 -4.36 -4.78
CA ILE A 19 -11.17 -3.30 -3.76
C ILE A 19 -10.85 -1.94 -4.42
N GLY A 20 -10.37 -1.93 -5.68
CA GLY A 20 -10.06 -0.73 -6.43
C GLY A 20 -8.77 -0.06 -5.93
N GLY A 21 -8.68 1.27 -6.09
CA GLY A 21 -7.46 2.07 -5.82
C GLY A 21 -6.87 1.99 -4.41
N GLY A 22 -7.50 1.25 -3.47
CA GLY A 22 -7.04 1.00 -2.10
C GLY A 22 -6.44 -0.39 -1.83
N GLY A 23 -6.34 -1.28 -2.83
CA GLY A 23 -5.78 -2.63 -2.64
C GLY A 23 -4.34 -2.66 -2.11
N SER A 24 -3.59 -1.57 -2.27
CA SER A 24 -2.23 -1.36 -1.75
C SER A 24 -2.06 -1.64 -0.26
N ILE A 25 -3.12 -1.35 0.51
CA ILE A 25 -3.21 -1.61 1.95
C ILE A 25 -2.97 -3.09 2.28
N LEU A 26 -3.50 -3.98 1.44
CA LEU A 26 -3.42 -5.42 1.66
C LEU A 26 -2.24 -6.05 0.93
N THR A 27 -1.75 -5.42 -0.14
CA THR A 27 -0.72 -6.03 -1.00
C THR A 27 0.58 -6.29 -0.23
N VAL A 28 1.04 -5.33 0.57
CA VAL A 28 2.31 -5.46 1.31
C VAL A 28 2.24 -6.57 2.36
N PRO A 29 1.26 -6.61 3.28
CA PRO A 29 1.13 -7.72 4.24
C PRO A 29 0.96 -9.07 3.56
N VAL A 30 0.21 -9.15 2.48
CA VAL A 30 -0.01 -10.41 1.75
C VAL A 30 1.30 -10.92 1.14
N LEU A 31 2.10 -10.06 0.51
CA LEU A 31 3.40 -10.46 -0.06
C LEU A 31 4.38 -10.92 1.04
N VAL A 32 4.37 -10.29 2.21
CA VAL A 32 5.27 -10.66 3.32
C VAL A 32 4.81 -11.92 4.03
N TYR A 33 3.55 -11.96 4.47
CA TYR A 33 3.06 -13.04 5.33
C TYR A 33 2.59 -14.28 4.57
N MET A 34 2.03 -14.12 3.36
CA MET A 34 1.57 -15.28 2.57
C MET A 34 2.64 -15.82 1.62
N LEU A 35 3.45 -14.94 1.04
CA LEU A 35 4.47 -15.32 0.04
C LEU A 35 5.90 -15.32 0.61
N GLY A 36 6.09 -14.93 1.87
CA GLY A 36 7.39 -14.97 2.54
C GLY A 36 8.42 -14.00 1.96
N ILE A 37 7.99 -12.98 1.21
CA ILE A 37 8.89 -12.02 0.57
C ILE A 37 9.41 -11.04 1.61
N GLU A 38 10.70 -10.71 1.55
CA GLU A 38 11.29 -9.71 2.44
C GLU A 38 10.52 -8.37 2.36
N PRO A 39 10.21 -7.71 3.49
CA PRO A 39 9.44 -6.47 3.54
C PRO A 39 9.90 -5.38 2.57
N LEU A 40 11.22 -5.21 2.41
CA LEU A 40 11.77 -4.20 1.50
C LEU A 40 11.45 -4.51 0.02
N LEU A 41 11.56 -5.77 -0.38
CA LEU A 41 11.19 -6.22 -1.73
C LEU A 41 9.67 -6.19 -1.92
N ALA A 42 8.91 -6.61 -0.91
CA ALA A 42 7.46 -6.62 -0.93
C ALA A 42 6.87 -5.22 -1.19
N THR A 43 7.41 -4.17 -0.58
CA THR A 43 6.96 -2.79 -0.86
C THR A 43 7.24 -2.36 -2.30
N THR A 44 8.29 -2.89 -2.94
CA THR A 44 8.62 -2.56 -4.33
C THR A 44 7.67 -3.27 -5.29
N TYR A 45 7.43 -4.57 -5.07
CA TYR A 45 6.44 -5.32 -5.84
C TYR A 45 5.03 -4.77 -5.66
N SER A 46 4.64 -4.33 -4.47
CA SER A 46 3.33 -3.71 -4.26
C SER A 46 3.17 -2.42 -5.05
N LEU A 47 4.20 -1.55 -5.13
CA LEU A 47 4.12 -0.33 -5.96
C LEU A 47 3.92 -0.66 -7.44
N PHE A 48 4.58 -1.71 -7.94
CA PHE A 48 4.39 -2.18 -9.31
C PHE A 48 2.97 -2.72 -9.53
N ILE A 49 2.50 -3.61 -8.66
CA ILE A 49 1.15 -4.20 -8.73
C ILE A 49 0.10 -3.09 -8.72
N VAL A 50 0.15 -2.20 -7.72
CA VAL A 50 -0.82 -1.13 -7.53
C VAL A 50 -0.74 -0.09 -8.64
N GLY A 51 0.47 0.23 -9.11
CA GLY A 51 0.68 1.13 -10.25
C GLY A 51 0.00 0.59 -11.51
N PHE A 52 0.19 -0.70 -11.80
CA PHE A 52 -0.44 -1.34 -12.95
C PHE A 52 -1.97 -1.43 -12.81
N THR A 53 -2.48 -1.86 -11.65
CA THR A 53 -3.93 -1.92 -11.42
C THR A 53 -4.57 -0.53 -11.48
N SER A 54 -3.90 0.50 -10.97
CA SER A 54 -4.36 1.89 -11.04
C SER A 54 -4.30 2.44 -12.46
N LEU A 55 -3.34 2.03 -13.28
CA LEU A 55 -3.29 2.41 -14.69
C LEU A 55 -4.48 1.83 -15.46
N VAL A 56 -4.78 0.54 -15.26
CA VAL A 56 -5.93 -0.13 -15.89
C VAL A 56 -7.25 0.47 -15.37
N GLY A 57 -7.38 0.69 -14.07
CA GLY A 57 -8.56 1.32 -13.45
C GLY A 57 -8.76 2.76 -13.92
N GLY A 58 -7.68 3.54 -13.96
CA GLY A 58 -7.65 4.91 -14.46
C GLY A 58 -8.01 4.99 -15.94
N GLY A 59 -7.50 4.08 -16.78
CA GLY A 59 -7.88 3.99 -18.19
C GLY A 59 -9.39 3.77 -18.39
N LYS A 60 -10.00 2.88 -17.59
CA LYS A 60 -11.46 2.69 -17.59
C LYS A 60 -12.22 3.92 -17.08
N ALA A 61 -11.71 4.59 -16.06
CA ALA A 61 -12.31 5.82 -15.55
C ALA A 61 -12.24 6.98 -16.56
N TYR A 62 -11.15 7.05 -17.33
CA TYR A 62 -10.95 8.02 -18.40
C TYR A 62 -12.01 7.86 -19.50
N GLN A 63 -12.24 6.61 -19.94
CA GLN A 63 -13.29 6.30 -20.92
C GLN A 63 -14.68 6.74 -20.45
N LYS A 64 -14.95 6.65 -19.14
CA LYS A 64 -16.21 7.09 -18.54
C LYS A 64 -16.29 8.59 -18.25
N LYS A 65 -15.24 9.38 -18.58
CA LYS A 65 -15.10 10.82 -18.26
C LYS A 65 -15.27 11.15 -16.77
N LEU A 66 -14.90 10.22 -15.89
CA LEU A 66 -15.00 10.37 -14.42
C LEU A 66 -13.72 10.93 -13.79
N ILE A 67 -12.76 11.42 -14.60
CA ILE A 67 -11.46 11.88 -14.11
C ILE A 67 -11.44 13.39 -13.94
N ASP A 68 -11.18 13.83 -12.72
CA ASP A 68 -10.79 15.21 -12.43
C ASP A 68 -9.26 15.34 -12.53
N PHE A 69 -8.80 15.91 -13.64
CA PHE A 69 -7.36 16.15 -13.90
C PHE A 69 -6.72 17.13 -12.91
N ARG A 70 -7.50 18.04 -12.33
CA ARG A 70 -7.02 18.96 -11.31
C ARG A 70 -6.71 18.19 -10.04
N ALA A 71 -7.61 17.31 -9.60
CA ALA A 71 -7.36 16.44 -8.46
C ALA A 71 -6.17 15.49 -8.71
N VAL A 72 -6.09 14.88 -9.90
CA VAL A 72 -4.98 13.97 -10.25
C VAL A 72 -3.63 14.67 -10.18
N SER A 73 -3.51 15.90 -10.68
CA SER A 73 -2.25 16.65 -10.60
C SER A 73 -1.96 17.14 -9.18
N LEU A 74 -2.97 17.63 -8.45
CA LEU A 74 -2.80 18.11 -7.06
C LEU A 74 -2.40 17.00 -6.09
N PHE A 75 -2.87 15.78 -6.29
CA PHE A 75 -2.56 14.66 -5.40
C PHE A 75 -1.45 13.76 -5.95
N GLY A 76 -1.43 13.50 -7.26
CA GLY A 76 -0.52 12.55 -7.89
C GLY A 76 0.93 13.03 -7.88
N ILE A 77 1.19 14.26 -8.34
CA ILE A 77 2.55 14.81 -8.42
C ILE A 77 3.23 14.86 -7.04
N PRO A 78 2.63 15.49 -6.00
CA PRO A 78 3.27 15.53 -4.70
C PRO A 78 3.38 14.14 -4.05
N SER A 79 2.46 13.22 -4.31
CA SER A 79 2.58 11.84 -3.81
C SER A 79 3.78 11.11 -4.41
N ILE A 80 3.99 11.21 -5.73
CA ILE A 80 5.14 10.60 -6.41
C ILE A 80 6.44 11.20 -5.90
N LEU A 81 6.52 12.54 -5.76
CA LEU A 81 7.69 13.22 -5.23
C LEU A 81 7.98 12.82 -3.78
N ALA A 82 6.96 12.79 -2.91
CA ALA A 82 7.11 12.38 -1.52
C ALA A 82 7.61 10.94 -1.41
N ILE A 83 7.05 10.02 -2.19
CA ILE A 83 7.51 8.63 -2.23
C ILE A 83 8.93 8.54 -2.75
N PHE A 84 9.29 9.28 -3.80
CA PHE A 84 10.65 9.28 -4.35
C PHE A 84 11.68 9.81 -3.34
N VAL A 85 11.36 10.89 -2.63
CA VAL A 85 12.23 11.45 -1.58
C VAL A 85 12.36 10.48 -0.39
N ALA A 86 11.25 9.88 0.07
CA ALA A 86 11.28 8.88 1.15
C ALA A 86 12.08 7.62 0.76
N ARG A 87 11.72 7.05 -0.39
CA ARG A 87 12.61 6.43 -1.39
C ARG A 87 14.11 6.56 -1.16
N HIS A 88 14.59 7.66 -1.68
CA HIS A 88 15.99 7.86 -1.97
C HIS A 88 16.77 8.41 -0.77
N PHE A 89 16.12 9.18 0.10
CA PHE A 89 16.78 9.82 1.24
C PHE A 89 16.47 9.15 2.58
N LEU A 90 15.21 8.79 2.85
CA LEU A 90 14.85 8.25 4.17
C LEU A 90 15.24 6.77 4.31
N LEU A 91 14.89 5.92 3.33
CA LEU A 91 15.14 4.48 3.44
C LEU A 91 16.62 4.10 3.52
N PRO A 92 17.56 4.71 2.74
CA PRO A 92 18.97 4.35 2.83
C PRO A 92 19.64 4.79 4.13
N GLN A 93 19.13 5.85 4.77
CA GLN A 93 19.65 6.35 6.04
C GLN A 93 19.29 5.45 7.23
N ILE A 94 18.31 4.56 7.08
CA ILE A 94 17.93 3.60 8.13
C ILE A 94 18.95 2.45 8.12
N PRO A 95 19.76 2.25 9.17
CA PRO A 95 20.70 1.14 9.24
C PRO A 95 20.00 -0.21 9.04
N ALA A 96 20.65 -1.18 8.39
CA ALA A 96 20.06 -2.51 8.17
C ALA A 96 19.75 -3.24 9.50
N VAL A 97 20.45 -2.89 10.58
CA VAL A 97 20.26 -3.39 11.94
C VAL A 97 20.17 -2.18 12.86
N ILE A 98 18.99 -1.91 13.39
CA ILE A 98 18.70 -0.66 14.13
C ILE A 98 18.97 -0.85 15.62
N ALA A 99 18.67 -2.02 16.17
CA ALA A 99 18.98 -2.39 17.54
C ALA A 99 18.96 -3.92 17.73
N ARG A 100 19.84 -4.43 18.59
CA ARG A 100 19.70 -5.76 19.19
C ARG A 100 19.14 -5.58 20.59
N VAL A 101 17.88 -5.96 20.80
CA VAL A 101 17.26 -5.97 22.14
C VAL A 101 17.07 -7.44 22.52
N GLY A 102 18.03 -8.00 23.27
CA GLY A 102 18.01 -9.42 23.66
C GLY A 102 18.23 -10.38 22.47
N HIS A 103 17.35 -11.38 22.32
CA HIS A 103 17.38 -12.39 21.24
C HIS A 103 16.70 -11.93 19.93
N THR A 104 16.01 -10.79 19.92
CA THR A 104 15.27 -10.30 18.74
C THR A 104 16.09 -9.23 18.03
N VAL A 105 16.48 -9.51 16.79
CA VAL A 105 17.19 -8.56 15.93
C VAL A 105 16.15 -7.66 15.26
N ILE A 106 16.19 -6.35 15.55
CA ILE A 106 15.33 -5.37 14.88
C ILE A 106 16.01 -4.98 13.57
N ASP A 107 15.54 -5.58 12.48
CA ASP A 107 15.94 -5.26 11.12
C ASP A 107 15.06 -4.15 10.52
N ARG A 108 15.49 -3.60 9.38
CA ARG A 108 14.73 -2.58 8.64
C ARG A 108 13.32 -3.08 8.27
N GLY A 109 13.16 -4.38 7.96
CA GLY A 109 11.88 -4.96 7.60
C GLY A 109 10.87 -4.93 8.74
N MET A 110 11.29 -5.28 9.96
CA MET A 110 10.44 -5.21 11.15
C MET A 110 10.00 -3.77 11.47
N LEU A 111 10.87 -2.77 11.28
CA LEU A 111 10.50 -1.36 11.42
C LEU A 111 9.43 -0.96 10.38
N LEU A 112 9.62 -1.33 9.11
CA LEU A 112 8.66 -1.03 8.05
C LEU A 112 7.31 -1.69 8.30
N MET A 113 7.29 -2.95 8.73
CA MET A 113 6.06 -3.66 9.06
C MET A 113 5.37 -3.05 10.29
N THR A 114 6.12 -2.63 11.30
CA THR A 114 5.57 -1.97 12.50
C THR A 114 4.95 -0.62 12.16
N LEU A 115 5.66 0.23 11.40
CA LEU A 115 5.12 1.51 10.93
C LEU A 115 3.87 1.32 10.06
N PHE A 116 3.90 0.34 9.16
CA PHE A 116 2.75 0.01 8.33
C PHE A 116 1.55 -0.44 9.18
N ALA A 117 1.77 -1.30 10.18
CA ALA A 117 0.73 -1.76 11.09
C ALA A 117 0.10 -0.60 11.89
N ILE A 118 0.92 0.32 12.41
CA ILE A 118 0.44 1.51 13.13
C ILE A 118 -0.41 2.39 12.20
N LEU A 119 0.08 2.67 10.99
CA LEU A 119 -0.64 3.48 10.00
C LEU A 119 -1.96 2.82 9.61
N MET A 120 -1.97 1.50 9.43
CA MET A 120 -3.17 0.74 9.11
C MET A 120 -4.19 0.73 10.24
N LEU A 121 -3.74 0.57 11.48
CA LEU A 121 -4.60 0.63 12.65
C LEU A 121 -5.22 2.03 12.79
N ALA A 122 -4.41 3.09 12.60
CA ALA A 122 -4.90 4.46 12.59
C ALA A 122 -5.91 4.71 11.48
N ALA A 123 -5.68 4.20 10.27
CA ALA A 123 -6.61 4.29 9.15
C ALA A 123 -7.93 3.57 9.47
N ALA A 124 -7.87 2.35 10.00
CA ALA A 124 -9.05 1.58 10.40
C ALA A 124 -9.86 2.31 11.49
N ILE A 125 -9.20 2.83 12.53
CA ILE A 125 -9.85 3.61 13.59
C ILE A 125 -10.48 4.88 13.00
N SER A 126 -9.77 5.61 12.14
CA SER A 126 -10.29 6.82 11.49
C SER A 126 -11.54 6.53 10.65
N MET A 127 -11.55 5.42 9.90
CA MET A 127 -12.71 5.00 9.10
C MET A 127 -13.91 4.64 9.98
N ILE A 128 -13.70 3.94 11.09
CA ILE A 128 -14.78 3.55 12.03
C ILE A 128 -15.30 4.75 12.81
N THR A 129 -14.42 5.70 13.16
CA THR A 129 -14.76 6.84 14.01
C THR A 129 -15.36 8.00 13.21
N ARG A 130 -15.28 7.96 11.87
CA ARG A 130 -15.89 9.00 11.03
C ARG A 130 -17.41 8.89 11.10
N LYS A 131 -18.02 9.71 11.98
CA LYS A 131 -19.46 9.98 11.93
C LYS A 131 -19.82 10.42 10.52
N SER A 132 -20.72 9.67 9.92
CA SER A 132 -21.44 10.10 8.72
C SER A 132 -22.14 11.41 9.04
N THR A 133 -21.58 12.53 8.61
CA THR A 133 -22.28 13.82 8.59
C THR A 133 -23.31 13.73 7.45
N LEU A 134 -24.40 13.02 7.70
CA LEU A 134 -25.61 13.11 6.91
C LEU A 134 -26.38 14.34 7.39
N GLU A 135 -26.64 15.21 6.41
CA GLU A 135 -27.80 16.11 6.34
C GLU A 135 -27.89 17.20 7.40
N THR A 136 -27.42 18.39 7.03
CA THR A 136 -28.27 19.57 7.22
C THR A 136 -28.29 20.33 5.91
N GLY A 137 -29.28 19.99 5.09
CA GLY A 137 -29.78 20.91 4.09
C GLY A 137 -30.61 21.98 4.78
N THR A 138 -30.21 23.22 4.59
CA THR A 138 -31.09 24.40 4.48
C THR A 138 -30.39 25.37 3.54
#